data_AF-A0A4P9XID3-F1
#
_entry.id   AF-A0A4P9XID3-F1
#
_cell.length_a   1.000
_cell.length_b   1.000
_cell.length_c   1.000
_cell.angle_alpha   90.00
_cell.angle_beta   90.00
_cell.angle_gamma   90.00
#
_symmetry.space_group_name_H-M   'P 1'
#
loop_
_entity.id
_entity.type
_entity.pdbx_description
1 polymer ?
#
loop_
_entity_poly.entity_id
_entity_poly.type
_entity_poly.pdbx_seq_one_letter_code
_entity_poly.pdbx_strand_id
1 'polypeptide(L)'
;MALYGSVPVMLGHRKPGHTAGVFWLNLAETWVDVVKEPVNEAQLDGSVDGHLGTSSRTHWISESGVLDVFLLPGPQPVDVYKQYGLLTGTLAMPPAFSIAYHQCRWNYLNQEDVLQVDANFDKHDIPYDVIWLDIEHTVERRYFTWDSTKFPDPVVMQKSLASRARKVGKG
;
A
#
# COMPACT_ATOMS: atom_id res chain seq x y z
N MET A 1 -14.66 2.84 9.63
CA MET A 1 -15.11 3.13 8.25
C MET A 1 -14.01 2.69 7.31
N ALA A 2 -14.37 2.13 6.15
CA ALA A 2 -13.40 1.71 5.14
C ALA A 2 -12.67 2.92 4.50
N LEU A 3 -11.50 2.65 3.89
CA LEU A 3 -10.70 3.61 3.12
C LEU A 3 -10.59 3.14 1.65
N TYR A 4 -9.51 3.49 0.94
CA TYR A 4 -9.36 3.28 -0.52
C TYR A 4 -8.94 1.87 -0.96
N GLY A 5 -8.51 1.02 -0.03
CA GLY A 5 -8.03 -0.32 -0.34
C GLY A 5 -8.24 -1.28 0.83
N SER A 6 -8.28 -2.58 0.53
CA SER A 6 -8.54 -3.63 1.52
C SER A 6 -7.66 -4.84 1.26
N VAL A 7 -6.98 -5.31 2.30
CA VAL A 7 -6.22 -6.57 2.29
C VAL A 7 -6.74 -7.40 3.46
N PRO A 8 -7.60 -8.41 3.22
CA PRO A 8 -8.31 -9.14 4.27
C PRO A 8 -7.42 -10.19 4.96
N VAL A 9 -6.30 -9.74 5.53
CA VAL A 9 -5.35 -10.56 6.29
C VAL A 9 -5.23 -10.01 7.71
N MET A 10 -5.22 -10.90 8.70
CA MET A 10 -5.05 -10.54 10.11
C MET A 10 -3.99 -11.41 10.76
N LEU A 11 -3.11 -10.80 11.56
CA LEU A 11 -2.07 -11.49 12.32
C LEU A 11 -2.35 -11.36 13.83
N GLY A 12 -2.18 -12.46 14.55
CA GLY A 12 -2.18 -12.52 16.01
C GLY A 12 -0.79 -12.84 16.53
N HIS A 13 -0.30 -12.04 17.49
CA HIS A 13 1.03 -12.20 18.09
C HIS A 13 0.93 -12.44 19.60
N ARG A 14 1.69 -13.41 20.12
CA ARG A 14 1.84 -13.71 21.55
C ARG A 14 3.32 -13.87 21.91
N LYS A 15 3.70 -13.35 23.08
CA LYS A 15 5.02 -13.61 23.68
C LYS A 15 4.99 -14.86 24.59
N PRO A 16 6.06 -15.68 24.60
CA PRO A 16 7.23 -15.61 23.71
C PRO A 16 6.95 -16.28 22.34
N GLY A 17 7.23 -15.56 21.26
CA GLY A 17 7.55 -16.14 19.95
C GLY A 17 6.46 -16.86 19.15
N HIS A 18 5.17 -16.60 19.38
CA HIS A 18 4.09 -17.22 18.60
C HIS A 18 3.33 -16.19 17.78
N THR A 19 3.33 -16.36 16.47
CA THR A 19 2.54 -15.59 15.52
C THR A 19 1.74 -16.53 14.64
N ALA A 20 0.46 -16.25 14.48
CA ALA A 20 -0.38 -16.92 13.50
C ALA A 20 -1.14 -15.85 12.70
N GLY A 21 -1.64 -16.21 11.52
CA GLY A 21 -2.44 -15.33 10.69
C GLY A 21 -3.62 -16.05 10.06
N VAL A 22 -4.60 -15.25 9.64
CA VAL A 22 -5.74 -15.67 8.84
C VAL A 22 -5.79 -14.79 7.60
N PHE A 23 -5.89 -15.39 6.43
CA PHE A 23 -6.18 -14.70 5.18
C PHE A 23 -7.56 -15.12 4.69
N TRP A 24 -8.48 -14.15 4.67
CA TRP A 24 -9.87 -14.32 4.28
C TRP A 24 -10.02 -13.93 2.81
N LEU A 25 -9.97 -14.91 1.91
CA LEU A 25 -9.97 -14.67 0.46
C LEU A 25 -11.38 -14.40 -0.06
N ASN A 26 -11.86 -13.18 0.18
CA ASN A 26 -13.15 -12.71 -0.31
C ASN A 26 -13.03 -11.27 -0.86
N LEU A 27 -13.70 -11.00 -1.98
CA LEU A 27 -13.67 -9.71 -2.69
C LEU A 27 -14.87 -8.81 -2.40
N ALA A 28 -15.90 -9.35 -1.74
CA ALA A 28 -17.09 -8.60 -1.37
C ALA A 28 -16.82 -7.69 -0.16
N GLU A 29 -17.75 -6.77 0.10
CA GLU A 29 -17.72 -5.95 1.31
C GLU A 29 -17.63 -6.87 2.55
N THR A 30 -16.63 -6.61 3.40
CA THR A 30 -16.28 -7.48 4.52
C THR A 30 -16.14 -6.69 5.81
N TRP A 31 -16.82 -7.17 6.85
CA TRP A 31 -16.80 -6.62 8.21
C TRP A 31 -16.04 -7.56 9.14
N VAL A 32 -15.25 -6.99 10.06
CA VAL A 32 -14.46 -7.75 11.02
C VAL A 32 -14.64 -7.18 12.43
N ASP A 33 -15.35 -7.92 13.28
CA ASP A 33 -15.43 -7.60 14.70
C ASP A 33 -14.24 -8.23 15.43
N VAL A 34 -13.71 -7.53 16.43
CA VAL A 34 -12.58 -8.01 17.26
C VAL A 34 -12.93 -7.83 18.74
N VAL A 35 -12.99 -8.94 19.48
CA VAL A 35 -13.30 -8.96 20.91
C VAL A 35 -12.17 -9.68 21.65
N LYS A 36 -11.78 -9.15 22.81
CA LYS A 36 -10.82 -9.80 23.71
C LYS A 36 -11.54 -10.30 24.95
N GLU A 37 -11.31 -11.55 25.31
CA GLU A 37 -11.96 -12.20 26.45
C GLU A 37 -10.93 -12.98 27.28
N PRO A 38 -11.09 -13.07 28.61
CA PRO A 38 -10.34 -14.03 29.42
C PRO A 38 -10.58 -15.45 28.90
N VAL A 39 -9.53 -16.27 28.84
CA VAL A 39 -9.66 -17.70 28.55
C VAL A 39 -10.32 -18.36 29.76
N ASN A 40 -11.43 -19.08 29.58
CA ASN A 40 -12.07 -19.84 30.65
C ASN A 40 -11.49 -21.26 30.72
N GLU A 41 -11.37 -21.85 31.92
CA GLU A 41 -10.81 -23.19 32.14
C GLU A 41 -11.49 -24.30 31.32
N ALA A 42 -12.78 -24.16 31.02
CA ALA A 42 -13.55 -25.10 30.19
C ALA A 42 -13.17 -25.09 28.69
N GLN A 43 -12.36 -24.13 28.23
CA GLN A 43 -11.88 -24.02 26.84
C GLN A 43 -10.45 -24.56 26.65
N LEU A 44 -9.82 -25.07 27.71
CA LEU A 44 -8.48 -25.65 27.67
C LEU A 44 -8.60 -27.15 27.41
N ASP A 45 -8.54 -27.54 26.14
CA ASP A 45 -8.14 -28.90 25.78
C ASP A 45 -6.65 -29.09 26.16
N GLY A 46 -6.41 -29.52 27.40
CA GLY A 46 -5.14 -30.11 27.82
C GLY A 46 -3.95 -29.18 28.08
N SER A 47 -4.13 -27.88 28.31
CA SER A 47 -3.01 -26.98 28.62
C SER A 47 -2.55 -27.08 30.08
N VAL A 48 -1.26 -27.35 30.29
CA VAL A 48 -0.63 -27.79 31.55
C VAL A 48 -0.23 -26.65 32.51
N ASP A 49 -0.35 -25.38 32.13
CA ASP A 49 0.06 -24.27 32.99
C ASP A 49 -1.09 -23.29 33.26
N GLY A 50 -1.53 -23.22 34.53
CA GLY A 50 -2.69 -22.48 35.04
C GLY A 50 -2.61 -20.95 34.99
N HIS A 51 -2.12 -20.39 33.88
CA HIS A 51 -2.25 -18.97 33.55
C HIS A 51 -3.38 -18.78 32.54
N LEU A 52 -4.55 -18.34 33.01
CA LEU A 52 -5.67 -17.96 32.15
C LEU A 52 -5.27 -16.72 31.34
N GLY A 53 -4.81 -16.94 30.11
CA GLY A 53 -4.45 -15.89 29.17
C GLY A 53 -5.67 -15.11 28.68
N THR A 54 -5.45 -14.13 27.80
CA THR A 54 -6.51 -13.47 27.04
C THR A 54 -6.61 -14.09 25.65
N SER A 55 -7.82 -14.45 25.23
CA SER A 55 -8.13 -14.87 23.86
C SER A 55 -8.65 -13.68 23.06
N SER A 56 -8.35 -13.65 21.76
CA SER A 56 -8.94 -12.69 20.82
C SER A 56 -9.88 -13.46 19.89
N ARG A 57 -11.17 -13.12 19.91
CA ARG A 57 -12.17 -13.64 18.99
C ARG A 57 -12.36 -12.64 17.86
N THR A 58 -12.29 -13.11 16.63
CA THR A 58 -12.61 -12.31 15.45
C THR A 58 -13.78 -12.91 14.70
N HIS A 59 -14.69 -12.07 14.23
CA HIS A 59 -15.88 -12.48 13.49
C HIS A 59 -15.88 -11.80 12.13
N TRP A 60 -15.83 -12.60 11.07
CA TRP A 60 -15.70 -12.15 9.69
C TRP A 60 -17.01 -12.41 8.96
N ILE A 61 -17.56 -11.37 8.34
CA ILE A 61 -18.78 -11.43 7.55
C ILE A 61 -18.50 -10.79 6.20
N SER A 62 -18.74 -11.51 5.11
CA SER A 62 -18.72 -10.97 3.75
C SER A 62 -20.12 -10.98 3.15
N GLU A 63 -20.48 -9.97 2.37
CA GLU A 63 -21.80 -9.83 1.76
C GLU A 63 -22.15 -11.00 0.81
N SER A 64 -21.17 -11.49 0.06
CA SER A 64 -21.34 -12.56 -0.91
C SER A 64 -20.04 -13.34 -1.14
N GLY A 65 -20.04 -14.26 -2.10
CA GLY A 65 -18.91 -15.13 -2.40
C GLY A 65 -18.89 -16.39 -1.55
N VAL A 66 -17.77 -17.10 -1.61
CA VAL A 66 -17.55 -18.33 -0.83
C VAL A 66 -16.81 -18.01 0.47
N LEU A 67 -16.94 -18.91 1.44
CA LEU A 67 -16.05 -18.93 2.60
C LEU A 67 -14.75 -19.60 2.18
N ASP A 68 -13.72 -18.80 1.91
CA ASP A 68 -12.38 -19.27 1.54
C ASP A 68 -11.34 -18.64 2.49
N VAL A 69 -10.69 -19.49 3.28
CA VAL A 69 -9.88 -19.08 4.43
C VAL A 69 -8.59 -19.86 4.48
N PHE A 70 -7.47 -19.14 4.51
CA PHE A 70 -6.14 -19.70 4.70
C PHE A 70 -5.66 -19.41 6.12
N LEU A 71 -5.21 -20.46 6.82
CA LEU A 71 -4.56 -20.35 8.12
C LEU A 71 -3.04 -20.33 7.93
N LEU A 72 -2.38 -19.36 8.54
CA LEU A 72 -0.94 -19.11 8.43
C LEU A 72 -0.30 -19.36 9.82
N PRO A 73 0.20 -20.58 10.11
CA PRO A 73 0.52 -20.97 11.48
C PRO A 73 1.84 -20.40 12.04
N GLY A 74 2.65 -19.70 11.24
CA GLY A 74 3.94 -19.16 11.69
C GLY A 74 5.01 -20.25 11.90
N PRO A 75 5.77 -20.27 13.02
CA PRO A 75 5.49 -19.61 14.31
C PRO A 75 6.08 -18.20 14.48
N GLN A 76 7.08 -17.80 13.68
CA GLN A 76 7.62 -16.44 13.74
C GLN A 76 6.85 -15.50 12.80
N PRO A 77 6.82 -14.18 13.06
CA PRO A 77 6.23 -13.21 12.14
C PRO A 77 6.73 -13.35 10.70
N VAL A 78 8.03 -13.58 10.54
CA VAL A 78 8.66 -13.79 9.22
C VAL A 78 8.13 -15.02 8.49
N ASP A 79 7.75 -16.07 9.22
CA ASP A 79 7.20 -17.29 8.62
C ASP A 79 5.79 -17.05 8.10
N VAL A 80 4.96 -16.32 8.86
CA VAL A 80 3.62 -15.90 8.42
C VAL A 80 3.70 -15.03 7.17
N TYR A 81 4.64 -14.06 7.12
CA TYR A 81 4.84 -13.24 5.92
C TYR A 81 5.26 -14.06 4.70
N LYS A 82 6.15 -15.05 4.87
CA LYS A 82 6.55 -15.97 3.79
C LYS A 82 5.37 -16.84 3.32
N GLN A 83 4.61 -17.42 4.25
CA GLN A 83 3.43 -18.23 3.94
C GLN A 83 2.41 -17.42 3.15
N TYR A 84 2.14 -16.18 3.56
CA TYR A 84 1.25 -15.28 2.83
C TYR A 84 1.80 -14.92 1.43
N GLY A 85 3.08 -14.56 1.34
CA GLY A 85 3.74 -14.23 0.07
C GLY A 85 3.78 -15.39 -0.94
N LEU A 86 3.80 -16.65 -0.48
CA LEU A 86 3.68 -17.82 -1.35
C LEU A 86 2.28 -17.95 -1.98
N LEU A 87 1.24 -17.46 -1.30
CA LEU A 87 -0.14 -17.50 -1.78
C LEU A 87 -0.45 -16.31 -2.71
N THR A 88 0.01 -15.10 -2.36
CA THR A 88 -0.40 -13.86 -3.03
C THR A 88 0.68 -13.22 -3.88
N GLY A 89 1.89 -13.78 -3.90
CA GLY A 89 3.07 -13.18 -4.50
C GLY A 89 3.82 -12.23 -3.57
N THR A 90 5.04 -11.88 -3.96
CA THR A 90 5.92 -10.95 -3.25
C THR A 90 5.97 -9.60 -3.94
N LEU A 91 6.45 -8.58 -3.22
CA LEU A 91 6.68 -7.25 -3.79
C LEU A 91 7.55 -7.35 -5.06
N ALA A 92 7.09 -6.76 -6.15
CA ALA A 92 7.88 -6.63 -7.36
C ALA A 92 9.10 -5.72 -7.09
N MET A 93 10.26 -6.05 -7.66
CA MET A 93 11.47 -5.25 -7.50
C MET A 93 11.23 -3.83 -8.01
N PRO A 94 11.24 -2.80 -7.14
CA PRO A 94 10.95 -1.44 -7.55
C PRO A 94 12.11 -0.88 -8.39
N PRO A 95 11.84 -0.07 -9.44
CA PRO A 95 12.89 0.70 -10.09
C PRO A 95 13.49 1.70 -9.09
N ALA A 96 14.80 1.93 -9.15
CA ALA A 96 15.50 2.72 -8.12
C ALA A 96 14.91 4.13 -7.89
N PHE A 97 14.44 4.79 -8.95
CA PHE A 97 13.85 6.13 -8.83
C PHE A 97 12.54 6.15 -8.02
N SER A 98 11.82 5.01 -7.90
CA SER A 98 10.50 4.98 -7.25
C SER A 98 10.56 4.90 -5.73
N ILE A 99 11.76 4.73 -5.15
CA ILE A 99 12.00 4.76 -3.71
C ILE A 99 12.68 6.06 -3.28
N ALA A 100 13.01 6.94 -4.23
CA ALA A 100 13.57 8.26 -3.98
C ALA A 100 12.46 9.30 -3.72
N TYR A 101 12.81 10.59 -3.66
CA TYR A 101 11.84 11.64 -3.38
C TYR A 101 10.98 11.98 -4.61
N HIS A 102 9.66 11.90 -4.44
CA HIS A 102 8.66 12.27 -5.44
C HIS A 102 7.99 13.59 -5.04
N GLN A 103 8.08 14.58 -5.91
CA GLN A 103 7.44 15.87 -5.75
C GLN A 103 6.12 15.89 -6.54
N CYS A 104 5.02 16.21 -5.85
CA CYS A 104 3.67 16.25 -6.42
C CYS A 104 2.83 17.37 -5.80
N ARG A 105 1.88 17.89 -6.57
CA ARG A 105 0.73 18.67 -6.10
C ARG A 105 -0.37 18.63 -7.14
N TRP A 106 -1.61 18.95 -6.73
CA TRP A 106 -2.72 19.21 -7.65
C TRP A 106 -2.86 20.72 -7.93
N ASN A 107 -2.49 21.27 -9.09
CA ASN A 107 -1.62 20.76 -10.16
C ASN A 107 -0.42 21.70 -10.38
N TYR A 108 0.64 21.24 -11.04
CA TYR A 108 1.53 22.17 -11.74
C TYR A 108 0.78 22.85 -12.89
N LEU A 109 0.88 24.17 -12.97
CA LEU A 109 0.01 24.97 -13.83
C LEU A 109 0.26 24.74 -15.31
N ASN A 110 1.52 24.59 -15.70
CA ASN A 110 1.97 24.47 -17.08
C ASN A 110 3.41 23.93 -17.14
N GLN A 111 3.94 23.79 -18.35
CA GLN A 111 5.30 23.33 -18.60
C GLN A 111 6.38 24.19 -17.91
N GLU A 112 6.20 25.51 -17.87
CA GLU A 112 7.16 26.43 -17.26
C GLU A 112 7.23 26.25 -15.74
N ASP A 113 6.07 26.09 -15.09
CA ASP A 113 5.98 25.83 -13.65
C ASP A 113 6.74 24.54 -13.27
N VAL A 114 6.60 23.48 -14.07
CA VAL A 114 7.35 22.23 -13.87
C VAL A 114 8.86 22.47 -13.94
N LEU A 115 9.34 23.19 -14.96
CA LEU A 115 10.77 23.48 -15.15
C LEU A 115 11.31 24.43 -14.07
N GLN A 116 10.49 25.38 -13.61
CA GLN A 116 10.86 26.29 -12.52
C GLN A 116 11.01 25.53 -11.19
N VAL A 117 10.09 24.62 -10.89
CA VAL A 117 10.15 23.77 -9.69
C VAL A 117 11.41 22.90 -9.75
N ASP A 118 11.63 22.22 -10.87
CA ASP A 118 12.83 21.41 -11.13
C ASP A 118 14.14 22.21 -10.93
N ALA A 119 14.23 23.43 -11.48
CA ALA A 119 15.39 24.30 -11.31
C ALA A 119 15.56 24.77 -9.85
N ASN A 120 14.47 24.97 -9.10
CA ASN A 120 14.53 25.37 -7.70
C ASN A 120 15.07 24.25 -6.80
N PHE A 121 14.79 22.99 -7.10
CA PHE A 121 15.41 21.86 -6.38
C PHE A 121 16.93 21.88 -6.53
N ASP A 122 17.43 22.09 -7.76
CA ASP A 122 18.86 22.22 -8.01
C ASP A 122 19.45 23.46 -7.30
N LYS A 123 18.76 24.60 -7.38
CA LYS A 123 19.19 25.85 -6.75
C LYS A 123 19.32 25.73 -5.22
N HIS A 124 18.43 24.96 -4.59
CA HIS A 124 18.38 24.81 -3.14
C HIS A 124 19.07 23.55 -2.63
N ASP A 125 19.75 22.81 -3.49
CA ASP A 125 20.46 21.56 -3.14
C ASP A 125 19.54 20.53 -2.47
N ILE A 126 18.32 20.40 -2.98
CA ILE A 126 17.33 19.42 -2.49
C ILE A 126 17.19 18.32 -3.55
N PRO A 127 17.57 17.06 -3.25
CA PRO A 127 17.49 15.98 -4.22
C PRO A 127 16.05 15.51 -4.45
N TYR A 128 15.69 15.25 -5.71
CA TYR A 128 14.43 14.61 -6.09
C TYR A 128 14.57 13.85 -7.42
N ASP A 129 13.74 12.82 -7.60
CA ASP A 129 13.81 11.92 -8.75
C ASP A 129 12.58 12.01 -9.66
N VAL A 130 11.41 12.33 -9.12
CA VAL A 130 10.16 12.33 -9.90
C VAL A 130 9.32 13.56 -9.61
N ILE A 131 8.87 14.23 -10.69
CA ILE A 131 7.80 15.23 -10.61
C ILE A 131 6.51 14.65 -11.18
N TRP A 132 5.39 14.89 -10.49
CA TRP A 132 4.08 14.35 -10.88
C TRP A 132 3.16 15.41 -11.46
N LEU A 133 2.46 15.05 -12.54
CA LEU A 133 1.37 15.82 -13.12
C LEU A 133 0.04 15.18 -12.73
N ASP A 134 -0.80 15.93 -12.04
CA ASP A 134 -2.19 15.57 -11.71
C ASP A 134 -3.11 15.85 -12.91
N ILE A 135 -4.41 15.58 -12.76
CA ILE A 135 -5.40 15.51 -13.85
C ILE A 135 -5.48 16.74 -14.77
N GLU A 136 -5.07 17.92 -14.30
CA GLU A 136 -5.17 19.20 -15.03
C GLU A 136 -4.13 19.36 -16.17
N HIS A 137 -3.22 18.39 -16.35
CA HIS A 137 -2.33 18.33 -17.52
C HIS A 137 -3.02 17.82 -18.78
N THR A 138 -4.20 17.21 -18.64
CA THR A 138 -4.97 16.61 -19.73
C THR A 138 -5.99 17.58 -20.32
N VAL A 139 -6.47 17.29 -21.54
CA VAL A 139 -7.57 18.04 -22.14
C VAL A 139 -8.90 17.57 -21.54
N GLU A 140 -9.53 18.41 -20.71
CA GLU A 140 -10.84 18.14 -20.10
C GLU A 140 -10.90 16.75 -19.42
N ARG A 141 -9.83 16.35 -18.72
CA ARG A 141 -9.72 15.07 -17.99
C ARG A 141 -9.70 13.82 -18.89
N ARG A 142 -9.42 13.98 -20.19
CA ARG A 142 -9.19 12.85 -21.10
C ARG A 142 -7.78 12.31 -20.92
N TYR A 143 -7.66 11.15 -20.30
CA TYR A 143 -6.38 10.44 -20.19
C TYR A 143 -5.73 10.22 -21.56
N PHE A 144 -4.39 10.12 -21.57
CA PHE A 144 -3.56 10.02 -22.77
C PHE A 144 -3.56 11.26 -23.68
N THR A 145 -4.09 12.39 -23.21
CA THR A 145 -4.02 13.68 -23.91
C THR A 145 -3.16 14.69 -23.14
N TRP A 146 -2.75 15.77 -23.81
CA TRP A 146 -2.05 16.91 -23.20
C TRP A 146 -2.78 18.19 -23.57
N ASP A 147 -3.03 19.06 -22.59
CA ASP A 147 -3.50 20.42 -22.85
C ASP A 147 -2.40 21.22 -23.54
N SER A 148 -2.51 21.40 -24.86
CA SER A 148 -1.51 22.10 -25.67
C SER A 148 -1.32 23.57 -25.28
N THR A 149 -2.27 24.15 -24.55
CA THR A 149 -2.18 25.53 -24.05
C THR A 149 -1.23 25.62 -22.85
N LYS A 150 -1.27 24.61 -21.97
CA LYS A 150 -0.44 24.55 -20.75
C LYS A 150 0.86 23.78 -20.96
N PHE A 151 0.80 22.73 -21.76
CA PHE A 151 1.90 21.82 -22.06
C PHE A 151 2.06 21.74 -23.59
N PRO A 152 2.57 22.80 -24.24
CA PRO A 152 2.75 22.82 -25.68
C PRO A 152 3.81 21.81 -26.17
N ASP A 153 4.87 21.59 -25.39
CA ASP A 153 6.01 20.75 -25.77
C ASP A 153 6.36 19.71 -24.68
N PRO A 154 5.44 18.81 -24.31
CA PRO A 154 5.62 17.91 -23.19
C PRO A 154 6.80 16.95 -23.38
N VAL A 155 7.17 16.65 -24.63
CA VAL A 155 8.35 15.83 -24.95
C VAL A 155 9.65 16.55 -24.61
N VAL A 156 9.71 17.87 -24.86
CA VAL A 156 10.90 18.68 -24.55
C VAL A 156 11.07 18.79 -23.04
N MET A 157 9.98 19.05 -22.32
CA MET A 157 9.97 19.05 -20.85
C MET A 157 10.47 17.72 -20.28
N GLN A 158 9.93 16.59 -20.76
CA GLN A 158 10.36 15.26 -20.32
C GLN A 158 11.83 15.00 -20.61
N LYS A 159 12.35 15.41 -21.78
CA LYS A 159 13.78 15.28 -22.12
C LYS A 159 14.67 16.14 -21.22
N SER A 160 14.23 17.35 -20.88
CA SER A 160 14.94 18.26 -19.97
C SER A 160 15.05 17.71 -18.54
N LEU A 161 14.02 17.00 -18.07
CA LEU A 161 14.07 16.30 -16.78
C LEU A 161 14.96 15.05 -16.88
N ALA A 162 14.82 14.28 -17.97
CA ALA A 162 15.60 13.08 -18.20
C ALA A 162 17.11 13.35 -18.31
N SER A 163 17.55 14.51 -18.83
CA SER A 163 18.96 14.87 -18.88
C SER A 163 19.60 15.05 -17.50
N ARG A 164 18.80 15.16 -16.45
CA ARG A 164 19.20 15.18 -15.03
C ARG A 164 18.83 13.90 -14.29
N ALA A 165 18.61 12.81 -15.03
CA ALA A 165 18.18 11.50 -14.53
C ALA A 165 16.81 11.47 -13.83
N ARG A 166 16.01 12.55 -13.92
CA ARG A 166 14.67 12.65 -13.33
C ARG A 166 13.59 12.03 -14.23
N LYS A 167 12.45 11.67 -13.63
CA LYS A 167 11.27 11.09 -14.29
C LYS A 167 10.05 12.00 -14.15
N VAL A 168 9.07 11.78 -15.04
CA VAL A 168 7.75 12.40 -14.96
C VAL A 168 6.72 11.31 -14.65
N GLY A 169 6.03 11.46 -13.53
CA GLY A 169 4.81 10.71 -13.22
C GLY A 169 3.59 11.43 -13.77
N LYS A 170 2.58 10.68 -14.23
CA LYS A 170 1.30 11.22 -14.70
C LYS A 170 0.18 10.47 -14.01
N GLY A 171 -0.68 11.20 -13.29
CA GLY A 171 -1.89 10.71 -12.65
C GLY A 171 -3.10 10.70 -13.58
#